data_AF-A0A4Q1T110-F1
#
_entry.id   AF-A0A4Q1T110-F1
#
_cell.length_a   1.000
_cell.length_b   1.000
_cell.length_c   1.000
_cell.angle_alpha   90.00
_cell.angle_beta   90.00
_cell.angle_gamma   90.00
#
_symmetry.space_group_name_H-M   'P 1'
#
loop_
_entity.id
_entity.type
_entity.pdbx_description
1 polymer ?
#
loop_
_entity_poly.entity_id
_entity_poly.type
_entity_poly.pdbx_seq_one_letter_code
_entity_poly.pdbx_strand_id
1 'polypeptide(L)' 'MFSNIGIPGLILILVIALIIFGPSKLPEIGRAFGRTLTEFKSATKGLVSGDEKEEEKKEEQKPELVAVEKKQDKPAV' A
#
# COMPACT_ATOMS: atom_id res chain seq x y z
N MET A 1 -7.30 -21.46 -29.50
CA MET A 1 -7.96 -20.19 -29.94
C MET A 1 -7.92 -19.09 -28.87
N PHE A 2 -7.93 -19.40 -27.57
CA PHE A 2 -7.86 -18.37 -26.50
C PHE A 2 -6.47 -17.83 -26.17
N SER A 3 -5.37 -18.46 -26.63
CA SER A 3 -4.01 -18.03 -26.31
C SER A 3 -3.60 -16.69 -26.94
N ASN A 4 -4.35 -16.19 -27.93
CA ASN A 4 -4.14 -14.86 -28.51
C ASN A 4 -4.82 -13.74 -27.70
N ILE A 5 -5.54 -14.08 -26.62
CA ILE A 5 -6.30 -13.09 -25.86
C ILE A 5 -5.42 -12.21 -24.97
N GLY A 6 -4.17 -12.60 -24.72
CA GLY A 6 -3.09 -11.74 -24.19
C GLY A 6 -3.48 -10.69 -23.13
N ILE A 7 -2.75 -9.58 -23.15
CA ILE A 7 -3.06 -8.40 -22.31
C ILE A 7 -4.42 -7.75 -22.68
N PRO A 8 -4.82 -7.65 -23.97
CA PRO A 8 -6.10 -7.02 -24.33
C PRO A 8 -7.33 -7.70 -23.73
N GLY A 9 -7.35 -9.03 -23.69
CA GLY A 9 -8.43 -9.81 -23.10
C GLY A 9 -8.51 -9.68 -21.59
N LEU A 10 -7.35 -9.62 -20.92
CA LEU A 10 -7.29 -9.35 -19.48
C LEU A 10 -7.85 -7.96 -19.14
N ILE A 11 -7.57 -6.95 -19.97
CA ILE A 11 -8.14 -5.60 -19.81
C ILE A 11 -9.67 -5.64 -19.96
N LEU A 12 -10.20 -6.36 -20.94
CA LEU A 12 -11.65 -6.47 -21.12
C LEU A 12 -12.34 -7.09 -19.90
N ILE A 13 -11.77 -8.16 -19.35
CA ILE A 13 -12.28 -8.79 -18.12
C ILE A 13 -12.20 -7.82 -16.95
N LEU A 14 -11.09 -7.09 -16.81
CA LEU A 14 -10.93 -6.06 -15.78
C LEU A 14 -12.00 -4.98 -15.89
N VAL A 15 -12.29 -4.48 -17.10
CA VAL A 15 -13.33 -3.46 -17.29
C VAL A 15 -14.69 -3.96 -16.83
N ILE A 16 -15.07 -5.19 -17.18
CA ILE A 16 -16.34 -5.80 -16.74
C ILE A 16 -16.36 -5.92 -15.21
N ALA A 17 -15.28 -6.41 -14.61
CA ALA A 17 -15.16 -6.51 -13.16
C ALA A 17 -15.24 -5.13 -12.47
N LEU A 18 -14.65 -4.10 -13.08
CA LEU A 18 -14.70 -2.72 -12.60
C LEU A 18 -16.08 -2.09 -12.72
N ILE A 19 -16.90 -2.49 -13.69
CA ILE A 19 -18.30 -2.04 -13.76
C ILE A 19 -19.12 -2.63 -12.61
N ILE A 20 -18.89 -3.91 -12.28
CA ILE A 20 -19.62 -4.60 -11.22
C ILE A 20 -19.15 -4.14 -9.83
N PHE A 21 -17.83 -4.10 -9.61
CA PHE A 21 -17.24 -3.81 -8.29
C PHE A 21 -16.86 -2.34 -8.11
N GLY A 22 -16.60 -1.59 -9.19
CA GLY A 22 -16.12 -0.21 -9.14
C GLY A 22 -14.58 -0.09 -9.10
N PRO A 23 -13.99 0.94 -9.74
CA PRO A 23 -12.54 1.17 -9.74
C PRO A 23 -11.95 1.48 -8.36
N SER A 24 -12.76 1.99 -7.43
CA SER A 24 -12.31 2.29 -6.07
C SER A 24 -12.17 1.04 -5.19
N LYS A 25 -12.83 -0.08 -5.53
CA LYS A 25 -12.81 -1.29 -4.71
C LYS A 25 -11.54 -2.12 -4.87
N LEU A 26 -10.95 -2.20 -6.06
CA LEU A 26 -9.68 -2.88 -6.25
C LEU A 26 -8.53 -2.32 -5.38
N PRO A 27 -8.27 -0.99 -5.31
CA PRO A 27 -7.23 -0.45 -4.46
C PRO A 27 -7.58 -0.55 -2.96
N GLU A 28 -8.86 -0.47 -2.59
CA GLU A 28 -9.31 -0.68 -1.21
C GLU A 28 -8.99 -2.11 -0.73
N ILE A 29 -9.37 -3.11 -1.52
CA ILE A 29 -9.08 -4.53 -1.25
C ILE A 29 -7.57 -4.78 -1.28
N GLY A 30 -6.85 -4.21 -2.25
CA GLY A 30 -5.39 -4.35 -2.36
C GLY A 30 -4.66 -3.76 -1.16
N ARG A 31 -5.13 -2.63 -0.61
CA ARG A 31 -4.58 -2.04 0.63
C ARG A 31 -4.82 -2.96 1.83
N ALA A 32 -6.04 -3.45 2.01
CA ALA A 32 -6.38 -4.35 3.12
C ALA A 32 -5.58 -5.66 3.04
N PHE A 33 -5.61 -6.31 1.88
CA PHE A 33 -4.87 -7.54 1.62
C PHE A 33 -3.35 -7.33 1.74
N GLY A 34 -2.84 -6.19 1.26
CA GLY A 34 -1.42 -5.83 1.37
C GLY A 34 -0.94 -5.73 2.81
N ARG A 35 -1.74 -5.13 3.72
CA ARG A 35 -1.41 -5.11 5.15
C ARG A 35 -1.34 -6.52 5.74
N THR A 36 -2.33 -7.36 5.44
CA THR A 36 -2.32 -8.78 5.85
C THR A 36 -1.09 -9.51 5.29
N LEU A 37 -0.74 -9.29 4.03
CA LEU A 37 0.41 -9.94 3.41
C LEU A 37 1.75 -9.46 4.02
N THR A 38 1.85 -8.18 4.37
CA THR A 38 3.01 -7.63 5.08
C THR A 38 3.17 -8.27 6.46
N GLU A 39 2.10 -8.34 7.25
CA GLU A 39 2.12 -8.98 8.57
C GLU A 39 2.40 -10.48 8.46
N PHE A 40 1.76 -11.16 7.52
CA PHE A 40 1.99 -12.57 7.25
C PHE A 40 3.45 -12.84 6.84
N LYS A 41 4.04 -11.98 5.99
CA LYS A 41 5.45 -12.07 5.60
C LYS A 41 6.36 -11.89 6.82
N SER A 42 6.11 -10.90 7.68
CA SER A 42 6.90 -10.65 8.88
C SER A 42 6.83 -11.81 9.87
N ALA A 43 5.62 -12.33 10.11
CA ALA A 43 5.41 -13.50 10.96
C ALA A 43 6.12 -14.74 10.39
N THR A 44 5.97 -14.99 9.08
CA THR A 44 6.62 -16.13 8.42
C THR A 44 8.14 -15.99 8.41
N LYS A 45 8.69 -14.78 8.24
CA LYS A 45 10.14 -14.52 8.31
C LYS A 45 10.70 -14.93 9.68
N GLY A 46 10.02 -14.58 10.78
CA GLY A 46 10.44 -14.99 12.12
C GLY A 46 10.33 -16.50 12.41
N LEU A 47 9.49 -17.22 11.66
CA LEU A 47 9.35 -18.68 11.76
C LEU A 47 10.37 -19.44 10.88
N VAL A 48 10.70 -18.90 9.71
CA VAL A 48 11.67 -19.48 8.76
C VAL A 48 13.11 -19.16 9.14
N SER A 49 13.36 -17.93 9.56
CA SER A 49 14.66 -17.48 10.05
C SER A 49 14.63 -17.60 11.57
N GLY A 50 15.04 -18.76 12.09
CA GLY A 50 15.16 -18.96 13.52
C GLY A 50 16.04 -17.88 14.16
N ASP A 51 15.40 -16.97 14.90
CA ASP A 51 15.98 -16.08 15.91
C ASP A 51 16.93 -14.95 15.45
N GLU A 52 16.50 -14.12 14.51
CA GLU A 52 17.11 -12.79 14.31
C GLU A 52 16.03 -11.69 14.25
N LYS A 53 15.90 -11.00 15.40
CA LYS A 53 15.01 -9.87 15.62
C LYS A 53 15.49 -8.65 14.81
N GLU A 54 14.63 -8.18 13.90
CA GLU A 54 14.67 -6.80 13.42
C GLU A 54 13.27 -6.21 13.57
N GLU A 55 13.10 -5.42 14.63
CA GLU A 55 11.94 -4.54 14.80
C GLU A 55 12.14 -3.31 13.90
N GLU A 56 11.52 -3.28 12.73
CA GLU A 56 11.37 -2.05 11.95
C GLU A 56 9.98 -1.46 12.19
N LYS A 57 9.89 -0.67 13.28
CA LYS A 57 8.76 0.22 13.55
C LYS A 57 8.78 1.35 12.52
N LYS A 58 7.84 1.33 11.57
CA LYS A 58 7.53 2.52 10.76
C LYS A 58 6.10 2.97 11.03
N GLU A 59 6.02 3.94 11.92
CA GLU A 59 4.87 4.79 12.20
C GLU A 59 4.42 5.58 10.95
N GLU A 60 3.10 5.85 10.95
CA GLU A 60 2.44 7.07 10.48
C GLU A 60 2.37 7.40 8.98
N GLN A 61 1.15 7.31 8.45
CA GLN A 61 0.59 8.34 7.56
C GLN A 61 -0.87 8.60 7.97
N LYS A 62 -1.05 9.50 8.95
CA LYS A 62 -2.27 10.30 9.08
C LYS A 62 -2.00 11.59 8.29
N PRO A 63 -2.85 11.99 7.34
CA PRO A 63 -2.63 13.21 6.56
C PRO A 63 -2.93 14.42 7.44
N GLU A 64 -1.89 15.07 7.97
CA GLU A 64 -2.03 16.39 8.55
C GLU A 64 -1.62 17.44 7.53
N LEU A 65 -2.55 18.36 7.32
CA LEU A 65 -2.55 19.42 6.33
C LEU A 65 -1.37 20.36 6.55
N VAL A 66 -0.66 20.60 5.45
CA VAL A 66 0.28 21.72 5.30
C VAL A 66 -0.49 23.03 5.50
N ALA A 67 -0.19 23.77 6.58
CA ALA A 67 -0.55 25.17 6.72
C ALA A 67 0.47 25.94 7.58
N VAL A 68 1.32 26.69 6.88
CA VAL A 68 1.92 27.98 7.29
C VAL A 68 3.15 27.95 8.21
N GLU A 69 4.27 27.79 7.52
CA GLU A 69 5.52 28.56 7.64
C GLU A 69 5.33 30.04 8.09
N LYS A 70 5.95 30.44 9.21
CA LYS A 70 6.83 31.63 9.24
C LYS A 70 7.80 31.63 10.43
N LYS A 71 9.05 31.34 10.08
CA LYS A 71 10.30 31.64 10.76
C LYS A 71 10.37 33.14 11.13
N GLN A 72 10.99 33.50 12.26
CA GLN A 72 12.36 34.04 12.28
C GLN A 72 12.66 34.92 13.52
N ASP A 73 13.55 34.39 14.36
CA ASP A 73 14.43 35.09 15.29
C ASP A 73 15.07 36.38 14.73
N LYS A 74 15.27 37.35 15.61
CA LYS A 74 16.51 38.13 15.64
C LYS A 74 16.89 38.45 17.10
N PRO A 75 18.04 37.97 17.60
CA PRO A 75 18.60 38.41 18.87
C PRO A 75 19.23 39.79 18.69
N ALA A 76 18.96 40.69 19.63
CA ALA A 76 19.72 41.92 19.83
C ALA A 76 19.72 42.23 21.33
N VAL A 77 20.79 41.83 22.02
CA VAL A 77 21.28 42.47 23.23
C VAL A 77 22.79 42.53 23.11
#